data_AF-A0A1V1NR37-F1
#
_entry.id   AF-A0A1V1NR37-F1
#
_cell.length_a   1.000
_cell.length_b   1.000
_cell.length_c   1.000
_cell.angle_alpha   90.00
_cell.angle_beta   90.00
_cell.angle_gamma   90.00
#
_symmetry.space_group_name_H-M   'P 1'
#
loop_
_entity.id
_entity.type
_entity.pdbx_description
1 polymer ?
#
loop_
_entity_poly.entity_id
_entity_poly.type
_entity_poly.pdbx_seq_one_letter_code
_entity_poly.pdbx_strand_id
1 'polypeptide(L)'
;MADFNLSEKFSTLVKWYDGYNFGGRTIFNPWSIVNYISNPECGPEPYWLNTSSMDMIEKVITPNDLLLREELNDLIEGKSITKIIYENMVFSDILNPRSDLLWSFFAS
;
A
#
# COMPACT_ATOMS: atom_id res chain seq x y z
N MET A 1 10.01 -27.05 22.97
CA MET A 1 9.45 -26.49 21.73
C MET A 1 7.96 -26.26 21.91
N ALA A 2 7.60 -25.55 22.98
CA ALA A 2 6.24 -25.33 23.41
C ALA A 2 6.11 -23.84 23.78
N ASP A 3 4.90 -23.32 23.62
CA ASP A 3 4.37 -22.17 24.35
C ASP A 3 4.85 -20.77 23.97
N PHE A 4 4.61 -20.40 22.71
CA PHE A 4 3.90 -19.15 22.48
C PHE A 4 2.60 -19.54 21.79
N ASN A 5 1.50 -18.91 22.18
CA ASN A 5 0.13 -19.10 21.66
C ASN A 5 0.01 -18.64 20.17
N LEU A 6 1.00 -19.01 19.36
CA LEU A 6 1.30 -18.54 18.02
C LEU A 6 0.31 -19.06 17.00
N SER A 7 -0.33 -20.21 17.22
CA SER A 7 -1.28 -20.74 16.23
C SER A 7 -2.50 -19.83 16.07
N GLU A 8 -3.07 -19.35 17.18
CA GLU A 8 -4.22 -18.43 17.15
C GLU A 8 -3.78 -17.06 16.62
N LYS A 9 -2.67 -16.53 17.14
CA LYS A 9 -2.09 -15.25 16.69
C LYS A 9 -1.72 -15.27 15.21
N PHE A 10 -1.18 -16.37 14.69
CA PHE A 10 -0.81 -16.54 13.29
C PHE A 10 -2.02 -16.51 12.37
N SER A 11 -3.15 -17.13 12.77
CA SER A 11 -4.38 -17.06 11.99
C SER A 11 -4.91 -15.63 11.88
N THR A 12 -4.85 -14.86 12.97
CA THR A 12 -5.20 -13.43 13.00
C THR A 12 -4.25 -12.63 12.12
N LEU A 13 -2.96 -12.94 12.19
CA LEU A 13 -1.91 -12.25 11.44
C LEU A 13 -2.10 -12.46 9.93
N VAL A 14 -2.31 -13.69 9.48
CA VAL A 14 -2.58 -14.03 8.07
C VAL A 14 -3.82 -13.30 7.56
N LYS A 15 -4.85 -13.18 8.38
CA LYS A 15 -6.09 -12.48 8.00
C LYS A 15 -5.90 -10.96 7.85
N TRP A 16 -5.03 -10.35 8.65
CA TRP A 16 -4.86 -8.90 8.71
C TRP A 16 -3.76 -8.36 7.80
N TYR A 17 -2.66 -9.09 7.65
CA TYR A 17 -1.45 -8.61 6.99
C TYR A 17 -1.15 -9.38 5.72
N ASP A 18 -2.21 -9.75 4.99
CA ASP A 18 -2.23 -10.56 3.77
C ASP A 18 -0.87 -10.57 3.05
N GLY A 19 -0.23 -11.73 3.05
CA GLY A 19 1.17 -11.84 2.64
C GLY A 19 1.32 -11.98 1.13
N TYR A 20 2.48 -11.60 0.62
CA TYR A 20 2.79 -11.71 -0.81
C TYR A 20 3.16 -13.16 -1.15
N ASN A 21 2.47 -13.79 -2.10
CA ASN A 21 2.85 -15.11 -2.58
C ASN A 21 3.99 -15.02 -3.59
N PHE A 22 5.16 -15.51 -3.20
CA PHE A 22 6.34 -15.58 -4.06
C PHE A 22 6.81 -17.03 -4.18
N GLY A 23 6.64 -17.61 -5.37
CA GLY A 23 7.09 -18.98 -5.66
C GLY A 23 6.45 -20.04 -4.76
N GLY A 24 5.18 -19.86 -4.36
CA GLY A 24 4.47 -20.79 -3.46
C GLY A 24 4.77 -20.59 -1.97
N ARG A 25 5.53 -19.55 -1.62
CA ARG A 25 5.77 -19.14 -0.23
C ARG A 25 5.13 -17.79 0.04
N THR A 26 4.39 -17.69 1.13
CA THR A 26 3.84 -16.42 1.60
C THR A 26 4.93 -15.65 2.35
N ILE A 27 5.26 -14.45 1.88
CA ILE A 27 6.17 -13.50 2.51
C ILE A 27 5.33 -12.38 3.10
N PHE A 28 5.35 -12.24 4.42
CA PHE A 28 4.66 -11.14 5.09
C PHE A 28 5.51 -9.88 5.08
N ASN A 29 4.84 -8.72 5.15
CA ASN A 29 5.49 -7.44 5.37
C ASN A 29 6.25 -7.47 6.73
N PRO A 30 7.60 -7.41 6.74
CA PRO A 30 8.38 -7.61 7.97
C PRO A 30 8.07 -6.59 9.07
N TRP A 31 7.76 -5.35 8.70
CA TRP A 31 7.44 -4.29 9.65
C TRP A 31 6.07 -4.48 10.27
N SER A 32 5.08 -4.89 9.48
CA SER A 32 3.77 -5.28 10.02
C SER A 32 3.89 -6.41 11.04
N ILE A 33 4.73 -7.42 10.75
CA ILE A 33 5.01 -8.52 11.70
C ILE A 33 5.66 -7.99 12.98
N VAL A 34 6.73 -7.21 12.85
CA VAL A 34 7.49 -6.69 14.00
C VAL A 34 6.61 -5.83 14.91
N ASN A 35 5.77 -4.96 14.34
CA ASN A 35 4.89 -4.10 15.14
C ASN A 35 3.80 -4.89 15.86
N TYR A 36 3.20 -5.88 15.19
CA TYR A 36 2.21 -6.77 15.81
C TYR A 36 2.82 -7.57 16.97
N ILE A 37 4.04 -8.09 16.79
CA ILE A 37 4.76 -8.83 17.86
C ILE A 37 5.17 -7.89 19.01
N SER A 38 5.48 -6.63 18.71
CA SER A 38 5.92 -5.65 19.72
C SER A 38 4.78 -5.16 20.62
N ASN A 39 3.53 -5.14 20.13
CA ASN A 39 2.35 -4.69 20.88
C ASN A 39 1.19 -5.69 20.82
N PRO A 40 1.36 -6.92 21.33
CA PRO A 40 0.36 -7.98 21.16
C PRO A 40 -0.97 -7.71 21.90
N GLU A 41 -0.95 -6.89 22.95
CA GLU A 41 -2.14 -6.51 23.72
C GLU A 41 -3.04 -5.50 22.98
N CYS A 42 -2.48 -4.76 22.03
CA CYS A 42 -3.23 -3.81 21.18
C CYS A 42 -3.97 -4.52 20.04
N GLY A 43 -3.64 -5.79 19.76
CA GLY A 43 -4.19 -6.53 18.64
C GLY A 43 -3.63 -6.07 17.28
N PRO A 44 -4.19 -6.57 16.18
CA PRO A 44 -3.76 -6.19 14.84
C PRO A 44 -4.23 -4.77 14.48
N GLU A 45 -3.28 -3.93 14.07
CA GLU A 45 -3.46 -2.55 13.59
C GLU A 45 -3.02 -2.43 12.12
N PRO A 46 -3.37 -1.36 11.39
CA PRO A 46 -2.99 -1.19 9.99
C PRO A 46 -1.52 -0.78 9.81
N TYR A 47 -0.59 -1.58 10.35
CA TYR A 47 0.86 -1.34 10.31
C TYR A 47 1.44 -1.32 8.88
N TRP A 48 0.71 -1.85 7.88
CA TRP A 48 1.09 -1.74 6.47
C TRP A 48 1.08 -0.29 5.97
N LEU A 49 0.29 0.60 6.59
CA LEU A 49 0.27 2.03 6.24
C LEU A 49 1.65 2.67 6.41
N ASN A 50 2.43 2.20 7.38
CA ASN A 50 3.72 2.78 7.73
C ASN A 50 4.90 2.26 6.88
N THR A 51 4.63 1.44 5.85
CA THR A 51 5.69 0.65 5.18
C THR A 51 5.91 0.92 3.72
N SER A 52 5.09 1.75 3.07
CA SER A 52 5.33 2.02 1.66
C SER A 52 4.54 3.23 1.20
N SER A 53 5.24 4.23 0.68
CA SER A 53 4.80 5.17 -0.38
C SER A 53 3.46 5.91 -0.25
N MET A 54 2.64 5.67 0.78
CA MET A 54 1.32 6.25 0.94
C MET A 54 1.42 7.72 1.34
N ASP A 55 2.37 8.06 2.22
CA ASP A 55 2.74 9.45 2.54
C ASP A 55 3.16 10.24 1.30
N MET A 56 3.65 9.56 0.27
CA MET A 56 4.01 10.20 -0.98
C MET A 56 2.80 10.38 -1.89
N ILE A 57 1.88 9.41 -1.96
CA ILE A 57 0.60 9.57 -2.65
C ILE A 57 -0.13 10.80 -2.09
N GLU A 58 -0.13 11.01 -0.76
CA GLU A 58 -0.69 12.22 -0.14
C GLU A 58 0.01 13.52 -0.59
N LYS A 59 1.33 13.49 -0.82
CA LYS A 59 2.08 14.65 -1.31
C LYS A 59 1.84 14.94 -2.79
N VAL A 60 1.56 13.90 -3.58
CA VAL A 60 1.27 14.01 -5.02
C VAL A 60 -0.17 14.48 -5.24
N ILE A 61 -1.11 13.97 -4.44
CA ILE A 61 -2.51 14.43 -4.44
C ILE A 61 -2.59 15.76 -3.70
N THR A 62 -2.16 16.84 -4.36
CA THR A 62 -2.34 18.17 -3.81
C THR A 62 -3.81 18.57 -3.83
N PRO A 63 -4.31 19.33 -2.83
CA PRO A 63 -5.72 19.75 -2.78
C PRO A 63 -6.22 20.53 -3.99
N ASN A 64 -5.30 21.12 -4.77
CA ASN A 64 -5.59 21.94 -5.94
C ASN A 64 -5.62 21.17 -7.26
N ASP A 65 -5.25 19.88 -7.27
CA ASP A 65 -5.32 19.08 -8.49
C ASP A 65 -6.74 18.50 -8.67
N LEU A 66 -7.61 19.33 -9.24
CA LEU A 66 -9.02 19.01 -9.48
C LEU A 66 -9.18 17.82 -10.46
N LEU A 67 -8.32 17.73 -11.47
CA LEU A 67 -8.38 16.66 -12.48
C LEU A 67 -8.06 15.30 -11.85
N LEU A 68 -7.02 15.24 -11.02
CA LEU A 68 -6.65 14.01 -10.34
C LEU A 68 -7.74 13.53 -9.38
N ARG A 69 -8.43 14.47 -8.71
CA ARG A 69 -9.57 14.16 -7.83
C ARG A 69 -10.78 13.62 -8.58
N GLU A 70 -11.10 14.21 -9.73
CA GLU A 70 -12.18 13.70 -10.59
C GLU A 70 -11.89 12.28 -11.07
N GLU A 71 -10.64 12.01 -11.47
CA GLU A 71 -10.20 10.68 -11.91
C GLU A 71 -10.26 9.65 -10.78
N LEU A 72 -9.86 10.03 -9.56
CA LEU A 72 -9.98 9.17 -8.39
C LEU A 72 -11.46 8.88 -8.06
N ASN A 73 -12.33 9.89 -8.13
CA ASN A 73 -13.76 9.71 -7.90
C ASN A 73 -14.38 8.77 -8.95
N ASP A 74 -14.02 8.92 -10.22
CA ASP A 74 -14.48 8.03 -11.29
C ASP A 74 -14.08 6.57 -11.02
N LEU A 75 -12.84 6.33 -10.57
CA LEU A 75 -12.40 4.99 -10.18
C LEU A 75 -13.15 4.44 -8.95
N ILE A 76 -13.40 5.27 -7.93
CA ILE A 76 -14.17 4.90 -6.73
C ILE A 76 -15.62 4.54 -7.10
N GLU A 77 -16.21 5.25 -8.07
CA GLU A 77 -17.54 4.98 -8.61
C GLU A 77 -17.58 3.76 -9.56
N GLY A 78 -16.44 3.09 -9.78
CA GLY A 78 -16.33 1.92 -10.65
C GLY A 78 -16.29 2.24 -12.14
N LYS A 79 -16.06 3.51 -12.51
CA LYS A 79 -15.80 3.92 -13.89
C LYS A 79 -14.33 3.65 -14.25
N SER A 80 -13.98 3.93 -15.50
CA SER A 80 -12.64 3.73 -16.05
C SER A 80 -12.04 5.05 -16.51
N ILE A 81 -10.74 5.21 -16.30
CA ILE A 81 -9.95 6.34 -16.80
C ILE A 81 -8.96 5.85 -17.87
N THR A 82 -8.56 6.72 -18.80
CA THR A 82 -7.55 6.42 -19.83
C THR A 82 -6.34 7.33 -19.66
N LYS A 83 -5.15 6.74 -19.54
CA LYS A 83 -3.90 7.47 -19.26
C LYS A 83 -2.74 6.96 -20.10
N ILE A 84 -1.80 7.87 -20.39
CA ILE A 84 -0.52 7.53 -21.00
C ILE A 84 0.39 6.99 -19.89
N ILE A 85 1.00 5.83 -20.14
CA ILE A 85 1.94 5.20 -19.22
C ILE A 85 3.37 5.47 -19.69
N TYR A 86 4.22 5.95 -18.79
CA TYR A 86 5.64 6.19 -19.04
C TYR A 86 6.48 5.12 -18.34
N GLU A 87 7.14 4.25 -19.10
CA GLU A 87 7.96 3.15 -18.56
C GLU A 87 9.30 3.61 -17.98
N ASN A 88 9.81 4.76 -18.43
CA ASN A 88 11.12 5.30 -18.02
C ASN A 88 10.97 6.48 -17.06
N MET A 89 10.35 6.24 -15.90
CA MET A 89 10.18 7.23 -14.84
C MET A 89 10.99 6.86 -13.60
N VAL A 90 11.57 7.86 -12.94
CA VAL A 90 12.15 7.67 -11.60
C VAL A 90 11.21 8.21 -10.53
N PHE A 91 11.30 7.67 -9.33
CA PHE A 91 10.37 8.01 -8.23
C PHE A 91 10.34 9.51 -7.91
N SER A 92 11.47 10.22 -8.09
CA SER A 92 11.55 11.68 -7.93
C SER A 92 10.70 12.47 -8.94
N ASP A 93 10.36 11.89 -10.09
CA ASP A 93 9.59 12.58 -11.14
C ASP A 93 8.13 12.76 -10.73
N ILE A 94 7.60 11.85 -9.90
CA ILE A 94 6.22 11.90 -9.38
C ILE A 94 6.05 13.07 -8.40
N LEU A 95 7.12 13.53 -7.75
CA LEU A 95 7.10 14.67 -6.81
C LEU A 95 7.09 16.04 -7.50
N ASN A 96 7.28 16.08 -8.82
CA ASN A 96 7.07 17.29 -9.62
C ASN A 96 5.57 17.50 -9.88
N PRO A 97 5.11 18.71 -10.26
CA PRO A 97 3.69 19.04 -10.46
C PRO A 97 3.02 18.33 -11.68
N ARG A 98 3.57 17.19 -12.12
CA ARG A 98 3.05 16.33 -13.18
C ARG A 98 2.27 15.17 -12.56
N SER A 99 0.99 15.40 -12.27
CA SER A 99 0.07 14.39 -11.73
C SER A 99 -0.24 13.26 -12.70
N ASP A 100 0.10 13.39 -13.98
CA ASP A 100 -0.03 12.36 -15.01
C ASP A 100 0.91 11.16 -14.78
N LEU A 101 2.02 11.36 -14.07
CA LEU A 101 2.97 10.29 -13.75
C LEU A 101 2.48 9.35 -12.62
N LEU A 102 1.50 9.77 -11.82
CA LEU A 102 0.96 8.93 -10.75
C LEU A 102 0.35 7.63 -11.31
N TRP A 103 -0.37 7.74 -12.42
CA TRP A 103 -0.97 6.58 -13.07
C TRP A 103 0.06 5.64 -13.68
N SER A 104 1.20 6.18 -14.11
CA SER A 104 2.33 5.36 -14.57
C SER A 104 2.95 4.58 -13.42
N PHE A 105 3.05 5.17 -12.23
CA PHE A 105 3.52 4.47 -11.02
C PHE A 105 2.58 3.35 -10.57
N PHE A 106 1.26 3.51 -10.67
CA PHE A 106 0.32 2.45 -10.30
C PHE A 106 0.23 1.32 -11.32
N ALA A 107 0.60 1.58 -12.58
CA ALA A 107 0.57 0.59 -13.66
C ALA A 107 1.88 -0.19 -13.83
N SER A 108 2.99 0.30 -13.26
CA SER A 108 4.32 -0.33 -13.32
C SER A 108 4.51 -1.47 -12.34
#